data_AF-R0MPZ8-F1
#
_entry.id   AF-R0MPZ8-F1
#
_cell.length_a   1.000
_cell.length_b   1.000
_cell.length_c   1.000
_cell.angle_alpha   90.00
_cell.angle_beta   90.00
_cell.angle_gamma   90.00
#
_symmetry.space_group_name_H-M   'P 1'
#
loop_
_entity.id
_entity.type
_entity.pdbx_description
1 polymer ?
#
loop_
_entity_poly.entity_id
_entity_poly.type
_entity_poly.pdbx_seq_one_letter_code
_entity_poly.pdbx_strand_id
1 'polypeptide(L)'
;MVVANDSSTVVVDIGTETYKIGYSDNGTPTRFGSSANIKNNYSSPVQNSTIVDLSSYLNILKNNIPEDTSYLFVAENTFEPLEIRSKILKFVMEENLCNSVLFMKSGLLDAFSYGRHNALVLSINGGSIQICTVLDGIITNRKMVNVGCLSLTKKFVRTP
;
A
#
# COMPACT_ATOMS: atom_id res chain seq x y z
N MET A 1 9.36 -18.96 -5.52
CA MET A 1 10.22 -19.37 -4.39
C MET A 1 9.65 -18.68 -3.15
N VAL A 2 8.85 -19.39 -2.36
CA VAL A 2 8.42 -18.91 -1.04
C VAL A 2 9.42 -19.49 -0.06
N VAL A 3 10.25 -18.64 0.54
CA VAL A 3 11.04 -19.07 1.68
C VAL A 3 10.07 -19.05 2.86
N ALA A 4 9.67 -20.22 3.33
CA ALA A 4 8.96 -20.32 4.61
C ALA A 4 9.91 -19.81 5.71
N ASN A 5 9.41 -18.99 6.64
CA ASN A 5 10.16 -18.33 7.72
C ASN A 5 11.15 -17.25 7.24
N ASP A 6 10.78 -16.46 6.24
CA ASP A 6 11.55 -15.27 5.88
C ASP A 6 11.27 -14.12 6.88
N SER A 7 12.11 -14.07 7.92
CA SER A 7 12.16 -12.99 8.90
C SER A 7 12.94 -11.76 8.42
N SER A 8 13.35 -11.73 7.15
CA SER A 8 14.20 -10.68 6.59
C SER A 8 13.47 -9.82 5.53
N THR A 9 12.33 -10.29 5.03
CA THR A 9 11.42 -9.53 4.16
C THR A 9 10.38 -8.78 4.95
N VAL A 10 10.31 -7.46 4.76
CA VAL A 10 9.30 -6.57 5.31
C VAL A 10 8.28 -6.18 4.23
N VAL A 11 7.01 -6.37 4.54
CA VAL A 11 5.86 -6.00 3.71
C VAL A 11 5.34 -4.64 4.14
N VAL A 12 5.09 -3.75 3.18
CA VAL A 12 4.58 -2.39 3.39
C VAL A 12 3.31 -2.16 2.57
N ASP A 13 2.23 -1.77 3.24
CA ASP A 13 0.99 -1.25 2.65
C ASP A 13 0.67 0.12 3.25
N ILE A 14 0.79 1.18 2.45
CA ILE A 14 0.46 2.56 2.86
C ILE A 14 -0.75 3.03 2.05
N GLY A 15 -1.89 3.13 2.72
CA GLY A 15 -3.15 3.58 2.14
C GLY A 15 -3.52 5.02 2.51
N THR A 16 -4.73 5.44 2.13
CA THR A 16 -5.25 6.80 2.38
C THR A 16 -5.41 7.13 3.86
N GLU A 17 -5.85 6.19 4.68
CA GLU A 17 -6.11 6.47 6.11
C GLU A 17 -5.09 5.81 7.03
N THR A 18 -4.55 4.66 6.63
CA THR A 18 -3.65 3.86 7.48
C THR A 18 -2.45 3.36 6.70
N TYR A 19 -1.35 3.12 7.42
CA TYR A 19 -0.25 2.28 6.97
C TYR A 19 -0.20 1.00 7.80
N LYS A 20 0.29 -0.08 7.18
CA LYS A 20 0.55 -1.37 7.82
C LYS A 20 1.89 -1.90 7.30
N ILE A 21 2.77 -2.26 8.23
CA ILE A 21 4.12 -2.74 7.96
C ILE A 21 4.41 -3.93 8.87
N GLY A 22 5.03 -4.98 8.34
CA GLY A 22 5.43 -6.14 9.14
C GLY A 22 6.26 -7.14 8.34
N TYR A 23 6.91 -8.06 9.05
CA TYR A 23 7.66 -9.15 8.41
C TYR A 23 6.74 -10.16 7.74
N SER A 24 7.22 -10.77 6.67
CA SER A 24 6.44 -11.66 5.81
C SER A 24 6.03 -12.99 6.47
N ASP A 25 6.74 -13.40 7.52
CA ASP A 25 6.47 -14.60 8.32
C ASP A 25 5.41 -14.38 9.42
N ASN A 26 4.99 -13.13 9.64
CA ASN A 26 3.95 -12.81 10.62
C ASN A 26 2.56 -12.85 9.98
N GLY A 27 1.59 -13.40 10.72
CA GLY A 27 0.18 -13.42 10.31
C GLY A 27 -0.51 -12.04 10.35
N THR A 28 0.12 -11.03 10.97
CA THR A 28 -0.39 -9.66 11.08
C THR A 28 0.74 -8.62 10.98
N PRO A 29 0.43 -7.38 10.56
CA PRO A 29 1.39 -6.28 10.58
C PRO A 29 1.87 -5.97 12.00
N THR A 30 3.18 -5.78 12.17
CA THR A 30 3.78 -5.45 13.47
C THR A 30 3.74 -3.95 13.78
N ARG A 31 3.64 -3.10 12.75
CA ARG A 31 3.54 -1.66 12.85
C ARG A 31 2.34 -1.18 12.04
N PHE A 32 1.37 -0.56 12.70
CA PHE A 32 0.21 0.03 12.06
C PHE A 32 -0.05 1.42 12.63
N GLY A 33 -0.59 2.32 11.81
CA GLY A 33 -0.90 3.67 12.26
C GLY A 33 -1.64 4.47 11.19
N SER A 34 -1.93 5.73 11.51
CA SER A 34 -2.54 6.68 10.58
C SER A 34 -1.52 7.10 9.53
N SER A 35 -1.89 7.02 8.24
CA SER A 35 -1.10 7.67 7.18
C SER A 35 -1.42 9.16 7.07
N ALA A 36 -2.55 9.61 7.62
CA ALA A 36 -2.88 11.02 7.70
C ALA A 36 -2.09 11.72 8.81
N ASN A 37 -1.54 12.90 8.50
CA ASN A 37 -0.90 13.76 9.47
C ASN A 37 -1.96 14.60 10.21
N ILE A 38 -2.19 14.26 11.49
CA ILE A 38 -3.15 14.96 12.36
C ILE A 38 -2.74 16.42 12.59
N LYS A 39 -1.43 16.72 12.62
CA LYS A 39 -0.93 18.09 12.85
C LYS A 39 -1.17 19.03 11.66
N ASN A 40 -1.32 18.49 10.45
CA ASN A 40 -1.53 19.25 9.21
C ASN A 40 -2.93 19.01 8.62
N ASN A 41 -3.99 19.28 9.38
CA ASN A 41 -5.39 19.18 8.92
C ASN A 41 -5.80 17.80 8.36
N TYR A 42 -5.27 16.69 8.89
CA TYR A 42 -5.54 15.34 8.39
C TYR A 42 -5.21 15.16 6.90
N SER A 43 -4.12 15.79 6.45
CA SER A 43 -3.59 15.55 5.11
C SER A 43 -2.88 14.20 5.07
N SER A 44 -3.35 13.32 4.18
CA SER A 44 -2.69 12.05 3.88
C SER A 44 -1.80 12.21 2.65
N PRO A 45 -0.62 11.57 2.61
CA PRO A 45 0.20 11.53 1.40
C PRO A 45 -0.45 10.71 0.28
N VAL A 46 -1.50 9.96 0.60
CA VAL A 46 -2.26 9.15 -0.34
C VAL A 46 -3.69 9.68 -0.43
N GLN A 47 -4.07 10.22 -1.58
CA GLN A 47 -5.43 10.69 -1.84
C GLN A 47 -6.05 9.86 -2.97
N ASN A 48 -7.32 9.52 -2.83
CA ASN A 48 -8.02 8.62 -3.76
C ASN A 48 -7.24 7.31 -4.02
N SER A 49 -6.56 6.79 -2.99
CA SER A 49 -5.71 5.60 -3.04
C SER A 49 -4.45 5.71 -3.93
N THR A 50 -4.07 6.91 -4.37
CA THR A 50 -2.82 7.18 -5.11
C THR A 50 -1.93 8.17 -4.38
N ILE A 51 -0.62 8.07 -4.56
CA ILE A 51 0.35 8.94 -3.87
C ILE A 51 0.32 10.35 -4.48
N VAL A 52 0.04 11.36 -3.64
CA VAL A 52 0.02 12.78 -4.03
C VAL A 52 1.09 13.62 -3.35
N ASP A 53 1.60 13.18 -2.21
CA ASP A 53 2.76 13.77 -1.53
C ASP A 53 3.81 12.67 -1.29
N LEU A 54 4.73 12.58 -2.24
CA LEU A 54 5.79 11.57 -2.21
C LEU A 54 6.71 11.75 -1.00
N SER A 55 7.07 12.98 -0.64
CA SER A 55 7.99 13.23 0.47
C SER A 55 7.41 12.72 1.80
N SER A 56 6.15 13.02 2.06
CA SER A 56 5.45 12.50 3.24
C SER A 56 5.28 10.98 3.19
N TYR A 57 5.00 10.39 2.02
CA TYR A 57 4.94 8.94 1.84
C TYR A 57 6.28 8.26 2.19
N LEU A 58 7.39 8.78 1.66
CA LEU A 58 8.73 8.25 1.89
C LEU A 58 9.15 8.41 3.35
N ASN A 59 8.73 9.48 4.03
CA ASN A 59 8.93 9.63 5.47
C ASN A 59 8.17 8.57 6.27
N ILE A 60 6.92 8.24 5.92
CA ILE A 60 6.19 7.13 6.56
C ILE A 60 6.95 5.82 6.34
N LEU A 61 7.37 5.54 5.11
CA LEU A 61 8.12 4.34 4.77
C LEU A 61 9.40 4.24 5.62
N LYS A 62 10.31 5.20 5.51
CA LYS A 62 11.63 5.19 6.17
C LYS A 62 11.51 5.10 7.69
N ASN A 63 10.58 5.84 8.30
CA ASN A 63 10.46 5.88 9.75
C ASN A 63 9.80 4.63 10.36
N ASN A 64 9.12 3.81 9.54
CA ASN A 64 8.37 2.67 10.05
C ASN A 64 8.92 1.31 9.62
N ILE A 65 9.81 1.22 8.62
CA ILE A 65 10.53 -0.04 8.38
C ILE A 65 11.51 -0.34 9.53
N PRO A 66 11.65 -1.61 9.96
CA PRO A 66 12.71 -2.05 10.87
C PRO A 66 14.12 -1.82 10.30
N GLU A 67 15.10 -1.54 11.17
CA GLU A 67 16.49 -1.28 10.75
C GLU A 67 17.20 -2.52 10.17
N ASP A 68 16.75 -3.72 10.52
CA ASP A 68 17.27 -5.01 10.04
C ASP A 68 16.58 -5.51 8.75
N THR A 69 15.80 -4.65 8.08
CA THR A 69 15.12 -4.99 6.83
C THR A 69 16.13 -5.35 5.73
N SER A 70 16.14 -6.62 5.30
CA SER A 70 17.00 -7.07 4.20
C SER A 70 16.31 -6.92 2.86
N TYR A 71 15.01 -7.21 2.79
CA TYR A 71 14.21 -7.14 1.57
C TYR A 71 12.90 -6.40 1.84
N LEU A 72 12.46 -5.63 0.86
CA LEU A 72 11.24 -4.84 0.96
C LEU A 72 10.22 -5.29 -0.07
N PHE A 73 9.02 -5.60 0.40
CA PHE A 73 7.86 -5.86 -0.44
C PHE A 73 6.88 -4.69 -0.31
N VAL A 74 6.66 -3.97 -1.41
CA VAL A 74 5.76 -2.81 -1.44
C VAL A 74 4.45 -3.19 -2.12
N ALA A 75 3.37 -3.21 -1.34
CA ALA A 75 2.00 -3.29 -1.84
C ALA A 75 1.62 -1.92 -2.41
N GLU A 76 1.87 -1.72 -3.70
CA GLU A 76 1.54 -0.47 -4.37
C GLU A 76 0.09 -0.52 -4.87
N ASN A 77 -0.56 0.65 -4.95
CA ASN A 77 -1.90 0.69 -5.49
C ASN A 77 -1.93 0.24 -6.97
N THR A 78 -2.99 -0.49 -7.34
CA THR A 78 -3.24 -0.95 -8.72
C THR A 78 -3.18 0.18 -9.76
N PHE A 79 -3.51 1.41 -9.37
CA PHE A 79 -3.54 2.59 -10.24
C PHE A 79 -2.29 3.48 -10.12
N GLU A 80 -1.31 3.11 -9.30
CA GLU A 80 -0.11 3.92 -9.10
C GLU A 80 0.71 4.01 -10.42
N PRO A 81 1.08 5.23 -10.87
CA PRO A 81 1.90 5.42 -12.06
C PRO A 81 3.30 4.83 -11.92
N LEU A 82 3.88 4.41 -13.05
CA LEU A 82 5.25 3.88 -13.09
C LEU A 82 6.29 4.89 -12.58
N GLU A 83 6.08 6.18 -12.84
CA GLU A 83 6.98 7.24 -12.40
C GLU A 83 7.12 7.29 -10.88
N ILE A 84 6.02 7.13 -10.14
CA ILE A 84 6.05 7.12 -8.67
C ILE A 84 6.80 5.89 -8.16
N ARG A 85 6.56 4.72 -8.77
CA ARG A 85 7.34 3.50 -8.46
C ARG A 85 8.84 3.72 -8.66
N SER A 86 9.26 4.33 -9.77
CA SER A 86 10.67 4.63 -10.03
C SER A 86 11.27 5.55 -8.97
N LYS A 87 10.51 6.55 -8.50
CA LYS A 87 10.98 7.47 -7.44
C LYS A 87 11.10 6.77 -6.08
N ILE A 88 10.16 5.89 -5.73
CA ILE A 88 10.24 5.09 -4.50
C ILE A 88 11.44 4.15 -4.56
N LEU A 89 11.63 3.44 -5.68
CA LEU A 89 12.78 2.56 -5.86
C LEU A 89 14.10 3.32 -5.72
N LYS A 90 14.21 4.47 -6.38
CA LYS A 90 15.39 5.34 -6.28
C LYS A 90 15.69 5.71 -4.83
N PHE A 91 14.70 6.22 -4.10
CA PHE A 91 14.86 6.60 -2.69
C PHE A 91 15.30 5.42 -1.81
N VAL A 92 14.63 4.27 -1.95
CA VAL A 92 14.93 3.08 -1.14
C VAL A 92 16.38 2.59 -1.34
N MET A 93 16.87 2.63 -2.59
CA MET A 93 18.22 2.20 -2.91
C MET A 93 19.28 3.26 -2.54
N GLU A 94 19.01 4.55 -2.77
CA GLU A 94 19.94 5.64 -2.43
C GLU A 94 20.13 5.81 -0.92
N GLU A 95 19.06 5.63 -0.14
CA GLU A 95 19.10 5.68 1.31
C GLU A 95 19.55 4.34 1.94
N ASN A 96 19.86 3.33 1.13
CA ASN A 96 20.29 2.00 1.54
C ASN A 96 19.35 1.36 2.59
N LEU A 97 18.03 1.47 2.36
CA LEU A 97 17.03 0.98 3.31
C LEU A 97 16.86 -0.54 3.32
N CYS A 98 17.24 -1.21 2.22
CA CYS A 98 17.22 -2.66 2.06
C CYS A 98 18.06 -3.07 0.84
N ASN A 99 18.33 -4.37 0.69
CA ASN A 99 19.14 -4.92 -0.41
C ASN A 99 18.35 -5.13 -1.71
N SER A 100 17.04 -5.33 -1.61
CA SER A 100 16.17 -5.61 -2.78
C SER A 100 14.73 -5.18 -2.51
N VAL A 101 14.03 -4.78 -3.56
CA VAL A 101 12.65 -4.32 -3.51
C VAL A 101 11.79 -5.05 -4.54
N LEU A 102 10.64 -5.54 -4.10
CA LEU A 102 9.58 -6.06 -4.97
C LEU A 102 8.33 -5.19 -4.84
N PHE A 103 7.79 -4.73 -5.97
CA PHE A 103 6.51 -4.03 -6.02
C PHE A 103 5.42 -4.95 -6.56
N MET A 104 4.28 -4.98 -5.88
CA MET A 104 3.12 -5.78 -6.28
C MET A 104 1.85 -4.95 -6.19
N LYS A 105 1.00 -5.03 -7.23
CA LYS A 105 -0.29 -4.34 -7.24
C LYS A 105 -1.23 -4.93 -6.19
N SER A 106 -1.85 -4.06 -5.38
CA SER A 106 -2.78 -4.45 -4.31
C SER A 106 -3.92 -5.35 -4.78
N GLY A 107 -4.48 -5.10 -5.97
CA GLY A 107 -5.56 -5.93 -6.51
C GLY A 107 -5.15 -7.38 -6.80
N LEU A 108 -3.86 -7.62 -7.09
CA LEU A 108 -3.32 -8.96 -7.27
C LEU A 108 -3.08 -9.64 -5.92
N LEU A 109 -2.59 -8.88 -4.95
CA LEU A 109 -2.41 -9.34 -3.56
C LEU A 109 -3.72 -9.79 -2.93
N ASP A 110 -4.78 -9.03 -3.15
CA ASP A 110 -6.13 -9.38 -2.69
C ASP A 110 -6.55 -10.75 -3.26
N ALA A 111 -6.36 -11.00 -4.56
CA ALA A 111 -6.67 -12.30 -5.16
C ALA A 111 -5.82 -13.45 -4.56
N PHE A 112 -4.51 -13.22 -4.41
CA PHE A 112 -3.59 -14.20 -3.85
C PHE A 112 -3.86 -14.53 -2.39
N SER A 113 -4.33 -13.56 -1.60
CA SER A 113 -4.70 -13.79 -0.20
C SER A 113 -5.83 -14.83 -0.05
N TYR A 114 -6.69 -14.98 -1.06
CA TYR A 114 -7.74 -16.01 -1.13
C TYR A 114 -7.32 -17.26 -1.91
N GLY A 115 -6.04 -17.39 -2.27
CA GLY A 115 -5.53 -18.51 -3.07
C GLY A 115 -6.13 -18.58 -4.47
N ARG A 116 -6.53 -17.43 -5.04
CA ARG A 116 -7.15 -17.36 -6.37
C ARG A 116 -6.20 -16.72 -7.38
N HIS A 117 -6.03 -17.38 -8.52
CA HIS A 117 -5.32 -16.83 -9.68
C HIS A 117 -6.27 -16.19 -10.71
N ASN A 118 -7.57 -16.47 -10.58
CA ASN A 118 -8.64 -15.92 -11.39
C ASN A 118 -9.70 -15.33 -10.45
N ALA A 119 -9.92 -14.02 -10.48
CA ALA A 119 -10.83 -13.34 -9.54
C ALA A 119 -11.33 -11.98 -10.07
N LEU A 120 -12.52 -11.58 -9.63
CA LEU A 120 -12.96 -10.19 -9.66
C LEU A 120 -12.78 -9.63 -8.24
N VAL A 121 -11.86 -8.68 -8.09
CA VAL A 121 -11.55 -8.04 -6.82
C VAL A 121 -12.24 -6.68 -6.76
N LEU A 122 -13.11 -6.50 -5.77
CA LEU A 122 -13.76 -5.23 -5.43
C LEU A 122 -13.18 -4.74 -4.08
N SER A 123 -12.30 -3.75 -4.14
CA SER A 123 -11.67 -3.17 -2.95
C SER A 123 -12.35 -1.84 -2.61
N ILE A 124 -13.04 -1.78 -1.47
CA ILE A 124 -13.68 -0.56 -0.95
C ILE A 124 -12.73 0.04 0.09
N ASN A 125 -11.96 1.04 -0.32
CA ASN A 125 -10.88 1.61 0.49
C ASN A 125 -11.26 2.97 1.08
N GLY A 126 -10.38 3.52 1.93
CA GLY A 126 -10.54 4.85 2.49
C GLY A 126 -10.62 5.96 1.43
N GLY A 127 -9.79 5.90 0.39
CA GLY A 127 -9.72 6.93 -0.65
C GLY A 127 -10.58 6.66 -1.89
N SER A 128 -10.79 5.40 -2.27
CA SER A 128 -11.44 5.04 -3.53
C SER A 128 -12.12 3.67 -3.46
N ILE A 129 -13.03 3.42 -4.40
CA ILE A 129 -13.53 2.08 -4.72
C ILE A 129 -12.81 1.62 -5.98
N GLN A 130 -12.20 0.45 -5.92
CA GLN A 130 -11.42 -0.13 -7.00
C GLN A 130 -11.99 -1.48 -7.40
N ILE A 131 -12.08 -1.70 -8.70
CA ILE A 131 -12.51 -2.96 -9.28
C ILE A 131 -11.37 -3.42 -10.18
N CYS A 132 -10.90 -4.65 -10.00
CA CYS A 132 -9.94 -5.24 -10.93
C CYS A 132 -10.27 -6.70 -11.23
N THR A 133 -10.01 -7.10 -12.47
CA THR A 133 -10.14 -8.48 -12.92
C THR A 133 -8.75 -9.08 -12.99
N VAL A 134 -8.51 -10.13 -12.22
CA VAL A 134 -7.30 -10.94 -12.23
C VAL A 134 -7.59 -12.19 -13.06
N LEU A 135 -6.82 -12.42 -14.11
CA LEU A 135 -6.84 -13.66 -14.89
C LEU A 135 -5.42 -14.24 -14.92
N ASP A 136 -5.29 -15.51 -14.55
CA ASP A 136 -4.02 -16.25 -14.47
C ASP A 136 -2.90 -15.49 -13.75
N GLY A 137 -3.24 -14.79 -12.66
CA GLY A 137 -2.30 -14.01 -11.86
C GLY A 137 -1.91 -12.65 -12.46
N ILE A 138 -2.64 -12.16 -13.47
CA ILE A 138 -2.41 -10.88 -14.13
C ILE A 138 -3.65 -10.02 -14.05
N ILE A 139 -3.49 -8.73 -13.71
CA ILE A 139 -4.60 -7.76 -13.78
C ILE A 139 -4.87 -7.43 -15.26
N THR A 140 -6.03 -7.85 -15.77
CA THR A 140 -6.42 -7.64 -17.18
C THR A 140 -7.31 -6.42 -17.36
N ASN A 141 -8.18 -6.15 -16.38
CA ASN A 141 -9.06 -4.99 -16.38
C ASN A 141 -9.02 -4.30 -15.02
N ARG A 142 -9.15 -2.98 -15.01
CA ARG A 142 -9.21 -2.18 -13.78
C ARG A 142 -10.07 -0.93 -13.96
N LYS A 143 -10.87 -0.60 -12.96
CA LYS A 143 -11.65 0.63 -12.86
C LYS A 143 -11.57 1.21 -11.45
N MET A 144 -11.50 2.53 -11.34
CA MET A 144 -11.46 3.23 -10.06
C MET A 144 -12.56 4.29 -10.03
N VAL A 145 -13.19 4.42 -8.87
CA VAL A 145 -14.11 5.51 -8.54
C VAL A 145 -13.49 6.28 -7.38
N ASN A 146 -13.28 7.59 -7.56
CA ASN A 146 -12.62 8.49 -6.59
C ASN A 146 -13.55 8.87 -5.42
N VAL A 147 -14.19 7.87 -4.83
CA VAL A 147 -15.03 7.98 -3.64
C VAL A 147 -14.69 6.79 -2.75
N GLY A 148 -14.24 7.04 -1.53
CA GLY A 148 -13.92 6.01 -0.55
C GLY A 148 -14.60 6.25 0.80
N CYS A 149 -14.31 5.40 1.77
CA CYS A 149 -14.90 5.45 3.11
C CYS A 149 -14.61 6.77 3.84
N LEU A 150 -13.46 7.41 3.60
CA LEU A 150 -13.14 8.71 4.18
C LEU A 150 -14.14 9.79 3.75
N SER A 151 -14.65 9.75 2.52
CA SER A 151 -15.67 10.68 2.04
C SER A 151 -17.00 10.48 2.76
N LEU A 152 -17.34 9.23 3.10
CA LEU A 152 -18.52 8.92 3.92
C LEU A 152 -18.31 9.44 5.35
N THR A 153 -17.18 9.16 5.97
CA THR A 153 -16.82 9.66 7.31
C THR A 153 -16.93 11.18 7.37
N LYS A 154 -16.36 11.90 6.40
CA LYS A 154 -16.45 13.37 6.34
C LYS A 154 -17.89 13.88 6.18
N LYS A 155 -18.75 13.13 5.50
CA LYS A 155 -20.17 13.47 5.33
C LYS A 155 -20.95 13.33 6.64
N PHE A 156 -20.71 12.26 7.40
CA PHE A 156 -21.46 11.95 8.63
C PHE A 156 -20.86 12.57 9.91
N VAL A 157 -19.56 12.90 9.93
CA VAL A 157 -18.92 13.58 11.06
C VAL A 157 -19.13 15.10 11.01
N ARG A 158 -19.52 15.67 9.85
CA ARG A 158 -19.82 17.10 9.69
C ARG A 158 -21.28 17.50 10.00
N THR A 159 -22.05 16.68 10.70
CA THR A 159 -23.32 17.11 11.32
C THR A 159 -23.08 17.54 12.77
N PRO A 160 -22.97 18.85 13.08
CA PRO A 160 -23.56 19.37 14.31
C PRO A 160 -25.09 19.28 14.25
#